data_AF-A0A093IA40-F1
#
_entry.id   AF-A0A093IA40-F1
#
_cell.length_a   1.000
_cell.length_b   1.000
_cell.length_c   1.000
_cell.angle_alpha   90.00
_cell.angle_beta   90.00
_cell.angle_gamma   90.00
#
_symmetry.space_group_name_H-M   'P 1'
#
loop_
_entity.id
_entity.type
_entity.pdbx_description
1 polymer ?
#
loop_
_entity_poly.entity_id
_entity_poly.type
_entity_poly.pdbx_seq_one_letter_code
_entity_poly.pdbx_strand_id
1 'polypeptide(L)' 'NGSKLCQGRFRLDIRKHFFTESVVKHWTRLPREVDDVPSLSVFRRHLDNALNTM' A
#
# COMPACT_ATOMS: atom_id res chain seq x y z
N ASN A 1 16.74 30.02 14.10
CA ASN A 1 16.25 29.19 12.98
C ASN A 1 15.88 27.74 13.32
N GLY A 2 15.77 27.33 14.60
CA GLY A 2 15.45 25.92 14.97
C GLY A 2 13.97 25.55 15.01
N SER A 3 13.06 26.51 15.21
CA SER A 3 11.62 26.24 15.41
C SER A 3 10.88 25.75 14.15
N LYS A 4 11.34 26.15 12.95
CA LYS A 4 10.73 25.75 11.68
C LYS A 4 11.00 24.28 11.31
N LEU A 5 12.12 23.72 11.75
CA LEU A 5 12.48 22.32 11.49
C LEU A 5 11.64 21.35 12.32
N CYS A 6 11.37 21.69 13.58
CA CYS A 6 10.49 20.90 14.47
C CYS A 6 9.05 20.89 13.97
N GLN A 7 8.55 22.04 13.50
CA GLN A 7 7.20 22.16 12.93
C GLN A 7 7.06 21.35 11.61
N GLY A 8 8.10 21.30 10.79
CA GLY A 8 8.15 20.46 9.58
C GLY A 8 8.13 18.96 9.91
N ARG A 9 8.93 18.53 10.89
CA ARG A 9 8.93 17.14 11.37
C ARG A 9 7.57 16.73 11.93
N PHE A 10 6.94 17.58 12.74
CA PHE A 10 5.61 17.32 13.29
C PHE A 10 4.55 17.15 12.21
N ARG A 11 4.55 18.02 11.18
CA ARG A 11 3.63 17.90 10.04
C ARG A 11 3.86 16.62 9.23
N LEU A 12 5.12 16.20 9.06
CA LEU A 12 5.46 14.98 8.35
C LEU A 12 5.03 13.73 9.13
N ASP A 13 5.24 13.73 10.45
CA ASP A 13 4.92 12.59 11.31
C ASP A 13 3.41 12.33 11.38
N ILE A 14 2.60 13.40 11.46
CA ILE A 14 1.13 13.32 11.38
C ILE A 14 0.68 12.76 10.03
N ARG A 15 1.26 13.24 8.92
CA ARG A 15 0.90 12.75 7.58
C ARG A 15 1.25 11.27 7.44
N LYS A 16 2.39 10.83 7.99
CA LYS A 16 2.84 9.44 7.96
C LYS A 16 1.91 8.54 8.79
N HIS A 17 1.52 8.96 9.98
CA HIS A 17 0.55 8.23 10.82
C HIS A 17 -0.80 8.13 10.13
N PHE A 18 -1.35 9.25 9.64
CA PHE A 18 -2.64 9.26 8.96
C PHE A 18 -2.66 8.42 7.69
N PHE A 19 -1.58 8.43 6.91
CA PHE A 19 -1.45 7.58 5.73
C PHE A 19 -1.40 6.11 6.11
N THR A 20 -0.66 5.74 7.16
CA THR A 20 -0.58 4.36 7.66
C THR A 20 -1.95 3.89 8.17
N GLU A 21 -2.66 4.70 8.95
CA GLU A 21 -4.01 4.36 9.43
C GLU A 21 -5.02 4.28 8.28
N SER A 22 -4.94 5.16 7.29
CA SER A 22 -5.82 5.13 6.12
C SER A 22 -5.57 3.90 5.25
N VAL A 23 -4.30 3.55 5.04
CA VAL A 23 -3.88 2.33 4.35
C VAL A 23 -4.36 1.13 5.15
N VAL A 24 -3.99 0.98 6.42
CA VAL A 24 -4.41 -0.14 7.26
C VAL A 24 -5.94 -0.26 7.28
N LYS A 25 -6.69 0.82 7.47
CA LYS A 25 -8.16 0.80 7.42
C LYS A 25 -8.70 0.38 6.05
N HIS A 26 -8.05 0.78 4.96
CA HIS A 26 -8.40 0.35 3.61
C HIS A 26 -8.10 -1.14 3.39
N TRP A 27 -6.98 -1.63 3.92
CA TRP A 27 -6.60 -3.05 3.90
C TRP A 27 -7.47 -3.92 4.82
N THR A 28 -7.90 -3.40 5.98
CA THR A 28 -8.83 -4.10 6.89
C THR A 28 -10.27 -4.05 6.38
N ARG A 29 -10.61 -3.08 5.52
CA ARG A 29 -11.88 -3.00 4.80
C ARG A 29 -11.89 -3.76 3.48
N LEU A 30 -10.71 -4.10 2.94
CA LEU A 30 -10.61 -5.11 1.89
C LEU A 30 -11.01 -6.42 2.58
N PRO A 31 -12.18 -6.99 2.23
CA PRO A 31 -12.56 -8.26 2.79
C PRO A 31 -11.53 -9.27 2.32
N ARG A 32 -11.38 -10.35 3.08
CA ARG A 32 -10.78 -11.63 2.70
C ARG A 32 -11.29 -12.24 1.37
N GLU A 33 -11.97 -11.47 0.53
CA GLU A 33 -12.32 -11.75 -0.87
C GLU A 33 -11.11 -11.67 -1.83
N VAL A 34 -9.92 -11.29 -1.35
CA VAL A 34 -8.67 -11.56 -2.08
C VAL A 34 -8.21 -13.01 -1.86
N ASP A 35 -8.72 -13.69 -0.82
CA ASP A 35 -8.36 -15.07 -0.47
C ASP A 35 -9.24 -16.12 -1.14
N ASP A 36 -10.29 -15.71 -1.86
CA ASP A 36 -11.09 -16.60 -2.69
C ASP A 36 -11.28 -15.98 -4.09
N VAL A 37 -11.11 -16.82 -5.12
CA VAL A 37 -11.47 -16.56 -6.53
C VAL A 37 -10.46 -15.73 -7.37
N PRO A 38 -10.54 -15.81 -8.70
CA PRO A 38 -9.57 -16.28 -9.70
C PRO A 38 -8.43 -15.28 -10.05
N SER A 39 -8.08 -14.38 -9.13
CA SER A 39 -7.16 -13.26 -9.38
C SER A 39 -5.68 -13.69 -9.32
N LEU A 40 -5.31 -14.58 -8.40
CA LEU A 40 -3.92 -15.04 -8.25
C LEU A 40 -3.45 -15.89 -9.44
N SER A 41 -4.32 -16.76 -9.96
CA SER A 41 -4.00 -17.60 -11.12
C SER A 41 -3.88 -16.78 -12.40
N VAL A 42 -4.76 -15.78 -12.60
CA VAL A 42 -4.68 -14.83 -13.71
C VAL A 42 -3.45 -13.94 -13.57
N PHE A 43 -3.13 -13.49 -12.36
CA PHE A 43 -1.93 -12.68 -12.08
C PHE A 43 -0.65 -13.47 -12.34
N ARG A 44 -0.57 -14.74 -11.91
CA ARG A 44 0.56 -15.63 -12.23
C ARG A 44 0.70 -15.87 -13.72
N ARG A 45 -0.40 -16.11 -14.45
CA ARG A 45 -0.37 -16.27 -15.91
C ARG A 45 0.15 -15.02 -16.63
N HIS A 46 -0.22 -13.83 -16.15
CA HIS A 46 0.31 -12.58 -16.70
C HIS A 46 1.80 -12.40 -16.40
N LEU A 47 2.26 -12.76 -15.20
CA LEU A 47 3.68 -12.75 -14.85
C LEU A 47 4.48 -13.75 -15.68
N ASP A 48 4.01 -14.99 -15.82
CA ASP A 48 4.68 -16.00 -16.64
C ASP A 48 4.76 -15.57 -18.11
N ASN A 49 3.72 -14.95 -18.66
CA ASN A 49 3.75 -14.43 -20.03
C ASN A 49 4.75 -13.27 -20.19
N ALA A 50 4.83 -12.37 -19.20
CA ALA A 50 5.78 -11.26 -19.20
C ALA A 50 7.24 -11.72 -18.97
N LEU A 51 7.46 -12.83 -18.28
CA LEU A 51 8.79 -13.42 -18.08
C LEU A 51 9.22 -14.32 -19.24
N ASN A 52 8.27 -14.93 -19.96
CA ASN A 52 8.54 -15.72 -21.16
C ASN A 52 8.71 -14.89 -22.44
N THR A 53 8.64 -13.55 -22.38
CA THR A 53 9.00 -12.65 -23.49
C THR A 53 10.52 -12.44 -23.66
N MET A 54 11.30 -13.50 -23.51
CA MET A 54 12.71 -13.57 -23.96
C MET A 54 12.88 -14.67 -25.00
#